data_AF-A0A2I1PAP0-F1
#
_entry.id   AF-A0A2I1PAP0-F1
#
_cell.length_a   1.000
_cell.length_b   1.000
_cell.length_c   1.000
_cell.angle_alpha   90.00
_cell.angle_beta   90.00
_cell.angle_gamma   90.00
#
_symmetry.space_group_name_H-M   'P 1'
#
loop_
_entity.id
_entity.type
_entity.pdbx_description
1 polymer ?
#
loop_
_entity_poly.entity_id
_entity_poly.type
_entity_poly.pdbx_seq_one_letter_code
_entity_poly.pdbx_strand_id
1 'polypeptide(L)'
;MRRCAETVEVRTLRGACEAAGQPDAFVWRGRLYVVCEVLDRWRQRHPWWRYVTEAEGLALEAGSDQEVWRVEARAGRHSPAGVFDLVAPPAGVAAAWQLDRVVD
;
A
#
# COMPACT_ATOMS: atom_id res chain seq x y z
N MET A 1 -5.77 11.04 -11.86
CA MET A 1 -5.84 10.73 -10.41
C MET A 1 -7.19 10.13 -10.03
N ARG A 2 -7.26 8.81 -9.85
CA ARG A 2 -8.44 8.11 -9.33
C ARG A 2 -8.07 7.46 -7.99
N ARG A 3 -8.90 7.66 -6.97
CA ARG A 3 -8.78 6.92 -5.70
C ARG A 3 -9.42 5.56 -5.87
N CYS A 4 -8.66 4.50 -5.61
CA CYS A 4 -9.12 3.12 -5.79
C CYS A 4 -9.51 2.50 -4.45
N ALA A 5 -8.80 2.79 -3.35
CA ALA A 5 -9.00 2.16 -2.04
C ALA A 5 -9.23 0.63 -2.12
N GLU A 6 -8.60 -0.01 -3.10
CA GLU A 6 -8.74 -1.43 -3.40
C GLU A 6 -7.65 -2.21 -2.68
N THR A 7 -7.98 -3.40 -2.19
CA THR A 7 -6.99 -4.31 -1.59
C THR A 7 -6.07 -4.88 -2.67
N VAL A 8 -4.76 -4.83 -2.43
CA VAL A 8 -3.73 -5.35 -3.34
C VAL A 8 -2.78 -6.28 -2.60
N GLU A 9 -2.40 -7.37 -3.24
CA GLU A 9 -1.37 -8.27 -2.71
C GLU A 9 0.01 -7.73 -3.11
N VAL A 10 0.80 -7.27 -2.15
CA VAL A 10 2.17 -6.78 -2.37
C VAL A 10 3.17 -7.86 -1.97
N ARG A 11 4.13 -8.13 -2.85
CA ARG A 11 5.29 -8.99 -2.60
C ARG A 11 6.50 -8.11 -2.30
N THR A 12 7.09 -8.33 -1.14
CA THR A 12 8.33 -7.70 -0.69
C THR A 12 9.41 -8.78 -0.69
N LEU A 13 10.46 -8.62 -1.50
CA LEU A 13 11.57 -9.55 -1.61
C LEU A 13 12.73 -9.15 -0.70
N ARG A 14 12.84 -7.86 -0.35
CA ARG A 14 13.93 -7.32 0.48
C ARG A 14 13.46 -6.96 1.90
N GLY A 15 13.79 -7.83 2.86
CA GLY A 15 13.93 -7.49 4.28
C GLY A 15 12.65 -7.50 5.12
N ALA A 16 12.39 -8.63 5.76
CA ALA A 16 11.39 -8.79 6.82
C ALA A 16 11.83 -8.22 8.19
N CYS A 17 12.52 -7.08 8.22
CA CYS A 17 12.96 -6.48 9.50
C CYS A 17 13.12 -4.96 9.41
N GLU A 18 12.04 -4.28 9.05
CA GLU A 18 11.65 -2.94 9.47
C GLU A 18 10.24 -2.76 8.88
N ALA A 19 9.44 -1.84 9.41
CA ALA A 19 8.06 -1.61 8.98
C ALA A 19 7.91 -1.79 7.45
N ALA A 20 7.02 -2.71 7.06
CA ALA A 20 6.68 -3.04 5.68
C ALA A 20 7.84 -2.89 4.66
N GLY A 21 8.66 -3.93 4.52
CA GLY A 21 9.79 -3.93 3.56
C GLY A 21 9.41 -3.39 2.17
N GLN A 22 10.39 -2.85 1.44
CA GLN A 22 10.17 -2.15 0.18
C GLN A 22 9.33 -3.01 -0.81
N PRO A 23 8.28 -2.45 -1.44
CA PRO A 23 7.45 -3.17 -2.39
C PRO A 23 8.23 -3.46 -3.69
N ASP A 24 8.36 -4.74 -4.05
CA ASP A 24 9.03 -5.18 -5.29
C ASP A 24 8.02 -5.48 -6.41
N ALA A 25 6.85 -5.99 -6.06
CA ALA A 25 5.76 -6.23 -7.00
C ALA A 25 4.41 -6.27 -6.28
N PHE A 26 3.31 -6.06 -6.99
CA PHE A 26 1.97 -6.20 -6.44
C PHE A 26 0.96 -6.69 -7.48
N VAL A 27 -0.12 -7.33 -7.04
CA VAL A 27 -1.22 -7.76 -7.89
C VAL A 27 -2.40 -6.82 -7.70
N TRP A 28 -2.87 -6.24 -8.80
CA TRP A 28 -4.05 -5.38 -8.84
C TRP A 28 -4.98 -5.82 -9.97
N ARG A 29 -6.26 -6.04 -9.66
CA ARG A 29 -7.30 -6.50 -10.62
C ARG A 29 -6.90 -7.72 -11.45
N GLY A 30 -6.24 -8.69 -10.81
CA GLY A 30 -5.76 -9.92 -11.46
C GLY A 30 -4.54 -9.73 -12.37
N ARG A 31 -3.88 -8.56 -12.33
CA ARG A 31 -2.68 -8.26 -13.10
C ARG A 31 -1.50 -8.02 -12.17
N LEU A 32 -0.34 -8.59 -12.50
CA LEU A 32 0.91 -8.37 -11.78
C LEU A 32 1.57 -7.08 -12.27
N TYR A 33 1.84 -6.18 -11.35
CA TYR A 33 2.61 -4.96 -11.53
C TYR A 33 3.96 -5.14 -10.83
N VAL A 34 5.04 -5.02 -11.60
CA VAL A 34 6.40 -5.06 -11.05
C VAL A 34 6.83 -3.65 -10.77
N VAL A 35 7.28 -3.37 -9.53
CA VAL A 35 7.82 -2.06 -9.14
C VAL A 35 9.16 -1.88 -9.84
N CYS A 36 9.27 -0.84 -10.66
CA CYS A 36 10.50 -0.45 -11.33
C CYS A 36 11.32 0.48 -10.45
N GLU A 37 10.66 1.42 -9.79
CA GLU A 37 11.29 2.40 -8.93
C GLU A 37 10.36 2.79 -7.77
N VAL A 38 10.92 3.05 -6.60
CA VAL A 38 10.19 3.68 -5.49
C VAL A 38 10.52 5.15 -5.51
N LEU A 39 9.53 5.98 -5.86
CA LEU A 39 9.70 7.41 -6.04
C LEU A 39 9.69 8.15 -4.70
N ASP A 40 8.83 7.74 -3.77
CA ASP A 40 8.70 8.38 -2.47
C ASP A 40 8.14 7.42 -1.42
N ARG A 41 8.42 7.72 -0.14
CA ARG A 41 7.83 7.04 1.01
C ARG A 41 7.50 8.08 2.07
N TRP A 42 6.26 8.08 2.55
CA TRP A 42 5.85 8.96 3.63
C TRP A 42 4.91 8.26 4.60
N ARG A 43 4.84 8.83 5.80
CA ARG A 43 4.05 8.36 6.91
C ARG A 43 2.85 9.28 7.04
N GLN A 44 1.65 8.73 6.90
CA GLN A 44 0.39 9.48 6.92
C GLN A 44 -0.50 9.01 8.06
N ARG A 45 -0.98 9.97 8.86
CA ARG A 45 -2.04 9.71 9.84
C ARG A 45 -3.34 9.31 9.15
N HIS A 46 -3.85 8.13 9.50
CA HIS A 46 -5.16 7.69 9.04
C HIS A 46 -6.25 8.63 9.59
N PRO A 47 -7.22 9.11 8.77
CA PRO A 47 -8.33 9.90 9.29
C PRO A 47 -9.30 9.02 10.11
N TRP A 48 -9.65 9.51 11.29
CA TRP A 48 -10.37 8.82 12.38
C TRP A 48 -11.74 8.19 12.04
N TRP A 49 -12.36 8.54 10.91
CA TRP A 49 -13.73 8.13 10.58
C TRP A 49 -13.86 6.71 10.00
N ARG A 50 -12.76 6.01 9.67
CA ARG A 50 -12.82 4.60 9.20
C ARG A 50 -12.80 3.54 10.31
N TYR A 51 -12.68 3.94 11.59
CA TYR A 51 -12.71 3.00 12.73
C TYR A 51 -14.10 2.85 13.39
N VAL A 52 -15.16 3.42 12.79
CA VAL A 52 -16.51 3.36 13.39
C VAL A 52 -17.24 2.04 13.03
N THR A 53 -16.66 1.16 12.22
CA THR A 53 -17.29 -0.10 11.84
C THR A 53 -16.47 -1.31 12.29
N GLU A 54 -17.06 -2.07 13.24
CA GLU A 54 -17.01 -3.54 13.35
C GLU A 54 -16.07 -4.26 14.34
N ALA A 55 -15.50 -3.62 15.36
CA ALA A 55 -15.02 -4.42 16.51
C ALA A 55 -15.08 -3.66 17.82
N GLU A 56 -15.76 -4.27 18.78
CA GLU A 56 -15.92 -3.83 20.15
C GLU A 56 -14.59 -3.40 20.79
N GLY A 57 -14.59 -2.22 21.41
CA GLY A 57 -13.94 -2.03 22.71
C GLY A 57 -12.42 -1.93 22.76
N LEU A 58 -11.70 -1.89 21.64
CA LEU A 58 -10.29 -1.54 21.65
C LEU A 58 -10.05 -0.35 20.74
N ALA A 59 -10.05 0.82 21.36
CA ALA A 59 -9.35 2.02 20.90
C ALA A 59 -7.83 1.77 20.81
N LEU A 60 -7.39 0.65 20.23
CA LEU A 60 -6.03 0.51 19.77
C LEU A 60 -5.94 1.30 18.47
N GLU A 61 -5.32 2.46 18.62
CA GLU A 61 -4.68 3.21 17.55
C GLU A 61 -5.63 3.97 16.60
N ALA A 62 -6.47 4.85 17.15
CA ALA A 62 -7.12 5.98 16.44
C ALA A 62 -6.11 7.03 15.90
N GLY A 63 -4.98 6.55 15.38
CA GLY A 63 -3.81 7.32 14.98
C GLY A 63 -2.67 6.44 14.46
N SER A 64 -2.93 5.18 14.05
CA SER A 64 -1.92 4.39 13.36
C SER A 64 -1.43 5.19 12.16
N ASP A 65 -0.17 5.57 12.23
CA ASP A 65 0.53 6.15 11.12
C ASP A 65 0.71 5.06 10.06
N GLN A 66 0.06 5.25 8.91
CA GLN A 66 0.15 4.33 7.79
C GLN A 66 1.28 4.77 6.89
N GLU A 67 2.12 3.83 6.51
CA GLU A 67 3.18 4.10 5.57
C GLU A 67 2.65 4.02 4.14
N VAL A 68 2.85 5.09 3.38
CA VAL A 68 2.45 5.19 1.99
C VAL A 68 3.70 5.21 1.13
N TRP A 69 3.71 4.34 0.13
CA TRP A 69 4.79 4.11 -0.81
C TRP A 69 4.31 4.53 -2.20
N ARG A 70 4.92 5.59 -2.75
CA ARG A 70 4.72 5.94 -4.15
C ARG A 70 5.72 5.19 -5.00
N VAL A 71 5.20 4.34 -5.86
CA VAL A 71 6.00 3.45 -6.69
C VAL A 71 5.65 3.64 -8.16
N GLU A 72 6.67 3.61 -8.99
CA GLU A 72 6.50 3.39 -10.41
C GLU A 72 6.45 1.89 -10.67
N ALA A 73 5.38 1.40 -11.29
CA ALA A 73 5.21 -0.02 -11.59
C ALA A 73 4.65 -0.25 -12.99
N ARG A 74 4.99 -1.41 -13.57
CA ARG A 74 4.57 -1.79 -14.93
C ARG A 74 3.85 -3.13 -14.96
N ALA A 75 2.78 -3.21 -15.75
CA ALA A 75 2.02 -4.44 -15.98
C ALA A 75 2.67 -5.33 -17.07
N GLY A 76 3.91 -5.76 -16.84
CA GLY A 76 4.70 -6.53 -17.80
C GLY A 76 5.69 -5.70 -18.63
N ARG A 77 6.47 -6.36 -19.50
CA ARG A 77 7.64 -5.77 -20.18
C ARG A 77 7.32 -4.67 -21.19
N HIS A 78 6.14 -4.71 -21.81
CA HIS A 78 5.74 -3.81 -22.90
C HIS A 78 4.66 -2.81 -22.50
N SER A 79 4.21 -2.87 -21.25
CA SER A 79 3.21 -1.94 -20.73
C SER A 79 3.89 -0.65 -20.28
N PRO A 80 3.23 0.51 -20.46
CA PRO A 80 3.73 1.76 -19.87
C PRO A 80 3.84 1.59 -18.36
N ALA A 81 4.87 2.21 -17.78
CA ALA A 81 5.00 2.33 -16.34
C ALA A 81 3.97 3.36 -15.86
N GLY A 82 3.30 3.05 -14.75
CA GLY A 82 2.36 3.95 -14.08
C GLY A 82 2.81 4.20 -12.65
N VAL A 83 2.38 5.33 -12.09
CA VAL A 83 2.67 5.69 -10.70
C VAL A 83 1.50 5.31 -9.79
N PHE A 84 1.80 4.59 -8.71
CA PHE A 84 0.85 4.00 -7.77
C PHE A 84 1.21 4.37 -6.33
N ASP A 85 0.22 4.77 -5.54
CA ASP A 85 0.37 5.01 -4.11
C ASP A 85 -0.15 3.77 -3.35
N LEU A 86 0.76 2.98 -2.79
CA LEU A 86 0.49 1.79 -2.00
C LEU A 86 0.53 2.13 -0.51
N VAL A 87 -0.46 1.70 0.25
CA VAL A 87 -0.53 1.86 1.70
C VAL A 87 -0.19 0.54 2.34
N ALA A 88 0.87 0.56 3.15
CA ALA A 88 1.30 -0.58 3.92
C ALA A 88 0.37 -0.79 5.13
N PRO A 89 0.11 -2.05 5.51
CA PRO A 89 -0.56 -2.33 6.76
C PRO A 89 0.25 -1.81 7.96
N PRO A 90 -0.41 -1.44 9.08
CA PRO A 90 0.30 -1.02 10.27
C PRO A 90 1.26 -2.11 10.74
N ALA A 91 2.44 -1.70 11.22
CA ALA A 91 3.48 -2.61 11.66
C ALA A 91 2.94 -3.56 12.75
N GLY A 92 3.20 -4.86 12.61
CA GLY A 92 2.70 -5.89 13.52
C GLY A 92 1.32 -6.46 13.16
N VAL A 93 0.63 -5.90 12.17
CA VAL A 93 -0.62 -6.46 11.63
C VAL A 93 -0.35 -7.13 10.29
N ALA A 94 -0.63 -8.44 10.21
CA ALA A 94 -0.62 -9.18 8.95
C ALA A 94 -1.90 -8.87 8.15
N ALA A 95 -2.05 -7.61 7.72
CA ALA A 95 -3.13 -7.16 6.86
C ALA A 95 -2.66 -7.00 5.41
N ALA A 96 -3.60 -7.00 4.48
CA ALA A 96 -3.30 -6.77 3.07
C ALA A 96 -2.96 -5.29 2.81
N TRP A 97 -2.07 -5.05 1.87
CA TRP A 97 -1.76 -3.70 1.40
C TRP A 97 -2.95 -3.12 0.64
N GLN A 98 -3.05 -1.79 0.59
CA GLN A 98 -4.12 -1.10 -0.13
C GLN A 98 -3.55 -0.19 -1.20
N LEU A 99 -4.23 -0.11 -2.34
CA LEU A 99 -3.92 0.88 -3.38
C LEU A 99 -4.78 2.13 -3.14
N ASP A 100 -4.20 3.20 -2.58
CA ASP A 100 -4.92 4.47 -2.37
C ASP A 100 -5.22 5.14 -3.71
N ARG A 101 -4.18 5.27 -4.55
CA ARG A 101 -4.25 6.09 -5.76
C ARG A 101 -3.48 5.51 -6.93
N VAL A 102 -4.07 5.70 -8.11
CA VAL A 102 -3.37 5.61 -9.40
C VAL A 102 -3.18 7.02 -9.93
N VAL A 103 -1.93 7.43 -10.10
CA VAL A 103 -1.59 8.80 -10.51
C VAL A 103 -1.74 8.97 -12.03
N ASP A 104 -1.34 7.96 -12.82
CA ASP A 104 -1.26 7.93 -14.31
C ASP A 104 -0.49 9.10 -14.94
#